data_AF-A0A383B530-F1
#
_entry.id   AF-A0A383B530-F1
#
_cell.length_a   1.000
_cell.length_b   1.000
_cell.length_c   1.000
_cell.angle_alpha   90.00
_cell.angle_beta   90.00
_cell.angle_gamma   90.00
#
_symmetry.space_group_name_H-M   'P 1'
#
loop_
_entity.id
_entity.type
_entity.pdbx_description
1 polymer ?
#
loop_
_entity_poly.entity_id
_entity_poly.type
_entity_poly.pdbx_seq_one_letter_code
_entity_poly.pdbx_strand_id
1 'polypeptide(L)'
;VNNHGTIVSGELEATSASEATRALRVRNLIATQVQAVDRDLRPSAGKKASRQELLVSLHEMVTLLESGVSIGETIESQSHANYPADLSRSYNLMATEIRKGNSFANALRKSGLKLPIYLYYLAEAGEMTGNLAQSLREGVQQFEYEHQLAQEFRTALTYPSVLVATGIAAVILIFVFVVPKFLPMLD
;
A
#
# COMPACT_ATOMS: atom_id res chain seq x y z
N VAL A 1 18.89 26.91 12.21
CA VAL A 1 18.30 28.10 12.87
C VAL A 1 17.70 28.99 11.81
N ASN A 2 16.45 29.39 11.96
CA ASN A 2 15.83 30.38 11.07
C ASN A 2 16.23 31.81 11.47
N ASN A 3 15.79 32.80 10.70
CA ASN A 3 16.06 34.21 10.96
C ASN A 3 15.48 34.74 12.29
N HIS A 4 14.61 33.97 12.96
CA HIS A 4 14.02 34.32 14.26
C HIS A 4 14.74 33.65 15.45
N GLY A 5 15.87 32.98 15.21
CA GLY A 5 16.64 32.32 16.26
C GLY A 5 16.04 30.99 16.72
N THR A 6 14.98 30.48 16.08
CA THR A 6 14.40 29.18 16.43
C THR A 6 15.13 28.05 15.73
N ILE A 7 15.39 26.98 16.47
CA ILE A 7 15.98 25.76 15.95
C ILE A 7 14.88 24.99 15.21
N VAL A 8 15.14 24.66 13.94
CA VAL A 8 14.21 23.92 13.08
C VAL A 8 14.94 22.66 12.65
N SER A 9 14.31 21.50 12.87
CA SER A 9 14.82 20.18 12.50
C SER A 9 14.03 19.64 11.30
N GLY A 10 14.69 18.95 10.38
CA GLY A 10 14.06 18.35 9.21
C GLY A 10 15.04 17.56 8.36
N GLU A 11 14.50 16.81 7.40
CA GLU A 11 15.27 16.01 6.43
C GLU A 11 15.31 16.72 5.07
N LEU A 12 16.42 16.55 4.35
CA LEU A 12 16.74 17.20 3.09
C LEU A 12 17.55 16.22 2.25
N GLU A 13 17.09 15.95 1.03
CA GLU A 13 17.87 15.18 0.07
C GLU A 13 18.97 16.06 -0.53
N ALA A 14 20.22 15.59 -0.46
CA ALA A 14 21.38 16.24 -1.04
C ALA A 14 22.44 15.19 -1.37
N THR A 15 23.15 15.39 -2.47
CA THR A 15 24.23 14.49 -2.91
C THR A 15 25.53 14.72 -2.14
N SER A 16 25.62 15.82 -1.39
CA SER A 16 26.76 16.13 -0.51
C SER A 16 26.36 17.08 0.62
N ALA A 17 27.11 17.05 1.73
CA ALA A 17 26.91 17.99 2.84
C ALA A 17 27.08 19.48 2.42
N SER A 18 27.91 19.74 1.42
CA SER A 18 28.11 21.08 0.85
C SER A 18 26.86 21.57 0.12
N GLU A 19 26.24 20.69 -0.69
CA GLU A 19 24.96 20.96 -1.35
C GLU A 19 23.82 21.16 -0.34
N ALA A 20 23.76 20.30 0.68
CA ALA A 20 22.77 20.40 1.76
C ALA A 20 22.82 21.77 2.45
N THR A 21 24.03 22.22 2.79
CA THR A 21 24.24 23.51 3.45
C THR A 21 23.87 24.69 2.54
N ARG A 22 24.14 24.58 1.23
CA ARG A 22 23.75 25.58 0.24
C ARG A 22 22.24 25.69 0.10
N ALA A 23 21.54 24.55 0.04
CA ALA A 23 20.09 24.50 -0.02
C ALA A 23 19.43 25.09 1.25
N LEU A 24 20.00 24.83 2.43
CA LEU A 24 19.54 25.45 3.68
C LEU A 24 19.73 26.97 3.68
N ARG A 25 20.86 27.45 3.14
CA ARG A 25 21.13 28.89 3.05
C ARG A 25 20.15 29.63 2.14
N VAL A 26 19.74 29.02 1.02
CA VAL A 26 18.69 29.56 0.14
C VAL A 26 17.35 29.69 0.87
N ARG A 27 17.08 28.83 1.85
CA ARG A 27 15.87 28.86 2.68
C ARG A 27 16.00 29.76 3.91
N ASN A 28 17.03 30.60 3.99
CA ASN A 28 17.33 31.43 5.16
C ASN A 28 17.49 30.62 6.46
N LEU A 29 18.05 29.41 6.35
CA LEU A 29 18.36 28.54 7.46
C LEU A 29 19.87 28.39 7.60
N ILE A 30 20.38 28.60 8.81
CA ILE A 30 21.78 28.33 9.17
C ILE A 30 21.84 26.92 9.75
N ALA A 31 22.66 26.06 9.16
CA ALA A 31 22.84 24.70 9.62
C ALA A 31 23.68 24.66 10.90
N THR A 32 23.09 24.19 12.01
CA THR A 32 23.80 24.00 13.28
C THR A 32 24.50 22.64 13.32
N GLN A 33 23.86 21.63 12.73
CA GLN A 33 24.35 20.26 12.67
C GLN A 33 23.83 19.62 11.38
N VAL A 34 24.71 19.09 10.55
CA VAL A 34 24.36 18.33 9.34
C VAL A 34 24.92 16.94 9.54
N GLN A 35 24.03 15.96 9.68
CA GLN A 35 24.40 14.56 9.81
C GLN A 35 23.90 13.84 8.56
N ALA A 36 24.78 13.08 7.91
CA ALA A 36 24.36 12.17 6.86
C ALA A 36 23.52 11.08 7.51
N VAL A 37 22.23 11.07 7.20
CA VAL A 37 21.36 9.94 7.50
C VAL A 37 21.50 8.99 6.32
N ASP A 38 22.36 7.98 6.50
CA ASP A 38 22.38 6.85 5.58
C ASP A 38 21.00 6.18 5.73
N ARG A 39 20.09 6.42 4.78
CA ARG A 39 18.88 5.60 4.68
C ARG A 39 19.40 4.21 4.37
N ASP A 40 19.53 3.39 5.40
CA ASP A 40 19.79 1.97 5.30
C ASP A 40 18.91 1.41 4.17
N LEU A 41 19.52 1.06 3.03
CA LEU A 41 18.87 0.35 1.92
C LEU A 41 18.52 -1.10 2.28
N ARG A 42 18.52 -1.42 3.58
CA ARG A 42 17.97 -2.66 4.10
C ARG A 42 16.50 -2.67 3.71
N PRO A 43 15.96 -3.75 3.12
CA PRO A 43 14.54 -3.85 2.88
C PRO A 43 13.88 -3.86 4.25
N SER A 44 13.43 -2.67 4.68
CA SER A 44 12.53 -2.55 5.82
C SER A 44 11.43 -3.57 5.58
N ALA A 45 11.17 -4.42 6.57
CA ALA A 45 9.94 -5.18 6.66
C ALA A 45 8.80 -4.17 6.86
N GLY A 46 8.63 -3.27 5.89
CA GLY A 46 7.71 -2.18 5.96
C GLY A 46 6.30 -2.72 5.90
N LYS A 47 5.38 -1.94 6.44
CA LYS A 47 3.95 -2.21 6.46
C LYS A 47 3.52 -2.72 5.07
N LYS A 48 2.85 -3.88 5.06
CA LYS A 48 2.23 -4.41 3.85
C LYS A 48 1.00 -3.56 3.52
N ALA A 49 0.84 -3.21 2.25
CA ALA A 49 -0.33 -2.51 1.79
C ALA A 49 -1.58 -3.37 1.97
N SER A 50 -2.58 -2.76 2.57
CA SER A 50 -3.93 -3.31 2.63
C SER A 50 -4.53 -3.39 1.22
N ARG A 51 -5.53 -4.25 1.05
CA ARG A 51 -6.28 -4.34 -0.22
C ARG A 51 -6.96 -3.02 -0.57
N GLN A 52 -7.36 -2.23 0.45
CA GLN A 52 -7.92 -0.90 0.26
C GLN A 52 -6.88 0.11 -0.25
N GLU A 53 -5.68 0.17 0.34
CA GLU A 53 -4.59 1.05 -0.13
C GLU A 53 -4.22 0.74 -1.59
N LEU A 54 -4.14 -0.54 -1.95
CA LEU A 54 -3.91 -0.97 -3.34
C LEU A 54 -5.05 -0.54 -4.28
N LEU A 55 -6.30 -0.67 -3.85
CA LEU A 55 -7.46 -0.31 -4.66
C LEU A 55 -7.54 1.20 -4.90
N VAL A 56 -7.23 2.00 -3.87
CA VAL A 56 -7.13 3.47 -3.99
C VAL A 56 -6.03 3.86 -4.98
N SER A 57 -4.85 3.23 -4.90
CA SER A 57 -3.75 3.56 -5.82
C SER A 57 -4.05 3.18 -7.28
N LEU A 58 -4.85 2.13 -7.50
CA LEU A 58 -5.33 1.77 -8.83
C LEU A 58 -6.36 2.78 -9.36
N HIS A 59 -7.28 3.26 -8.52
CA HIS A 59 -8.24 4.32 -8.90
C HIS A 59 -7.55 5.64 -9.25
N GLU A 60 -6.55 6.05 -8.46
CA GLU A 60 -5.72 7.22 -8.73
C GLU A 60 -5.02 7.08 -10.09
N MET A 61 -4.43 5.92 -10.36
CA MET A 61 -3.78 5.62 -11.64
C MET A 61 -4.77 5.70 -12.81
N VAL A 62 -5.94 5.07 -12.71
CA VAL A 62 -6.96 5.11 -13.78
C VAL A 62 -7.45 6.53 -14.01
N THR A 63 -7.67 7.30 -12.94
CA THR A 63 -8.14 8.70 -13.02
C THR A 63 -7.14 9.58 -13.77
N LEU A 64 -5.85 9.41 -13.52
CA LEU A 64 -4.80 10.12 -14.24
C LEU A 64 -4.78 9.74 -15.72
N LEU A 65 -4.88 8.44 -16.04
CA LEU A 65 -4.90 7.96 -17.42
C LEU A 65 -6.12 8.48 -18.21
N GLU A 66 -7.30 8.51 -17.59
CA GLU A 66 -8.51 9.07 -18.20
C GLU A 66 -8.43 10.59 -18.42
N SER A 67 -7.65 11.27 -17.60
CA SER A 67 -7.35 12.69 -17.77
C SER A 67 -6.35 12.95 -18.91
N GLY A 68 -5.89 11.90 -19.60
CA GLY A 68 -4.93 11.98 -20.70
C GLY A 68 -3.47 12.05 -20.25
N VAL A 69 -3.19 11.84 -18.95
CA VAL A 69 -1.81 11.78 -18.46
C VAL A 69 -1.15 10.52 -19.02
N SER A 70 0.09 10.64 -19.48
CA SER A 70 0.81 9.49 -20.04
C SER A 70 1.04 8.42 -18.96
N ILE A 71 1.15 7.15 -19.37
CA ILE A 71 1.39 6.06 -18.41
C ILE A 71 2.73 6.20 -17.68
N GLY A 72 3.77 6.73 -18.35
CA GLY A 72 5.06 6.98 -17.74
C GLY A 72 4.97 8.00 -16.60
N GLU A 73 4.33 9.14 -16.86
CA GLU A 73 4.14 10.22 -15.89
C GLU A 73 3.19 9.81 -14.76
N THR A 74 2.14 9.03 -15.07
CA THR A 74 1.23 8.45 -14.08
C THR A 74 2.00 7.55 -13.11
N ILE A 75 2.81 6.61 -13.61
CA ILE A 75 3.57 5.70 -12.76
C ILE A 75 4.68 6.41 -11.99
N GLU A 76 5.31 7.43 -12.58
CA GLU A 76 6.29 8.27 -11.90
C GLU A 76 5.66 9.02 -10.72
N SER A 77 4.50 9.65 -10.93
CA SER A 77 3.71 10.29 -9.87
C SER A 77 3.37 9.29 -8.75
N GLN A 78 2.85 8.12 -9.10
CA GLN A 78 2.51 7.06 -8.13
C GLN A 78 3.74 6.51 -7.39
N SER A 79 4.94 6.56 -7.99
CA SER A 79 6.18 6.13 -7.33
C SER A 79 6.65 7.08 -6.24
N HIS A 80 6.21 8.35 -6.28
CA HIS A 80 6.52 9.39 -5.29
C HIS A 80 5.40 9.59 -4.26
N ALA A 81 4.27 8.91 -4.44
CA ALA A 81 3.18 8.92 -3.48
C ALA A 81 3.56 8.22 -2.16
N ASN A 82 2.95 8.67 -1.07
CA ASN A 82 3.23 8.17 0.28
C ASN A 82 2.46 6.86 0.55
N TYR A 83 2.97 5.76 0.00
CA TYR A 83 2.42 4.42 0.18
C TYR A 83 3.17 3.59 1.23
N PRO A 84 2.56 2.47 1.69
CA PRO A 84 3.28 1.43 2.41
C PRO A 84 4.45 0.88 1.59
N ALA A 85 5.49 0.41 2.28
CA ALA A 85 6.79 0.13 1.68
C ALA A 85 6.77 -0.92 0.55
N ASP A 86 5.87 -1.89 0.61
CA ASP A 86 5.72 -2.90 -0.44
C ASP A 86 5.08 -2.30 -1.71
N LEU A 87 4.02 -1.50 -1.57
CA LEU A 87 3.36 -0.82 -2.67
C LEU A 87 4.27 0.25 -3.31
N SER A 88 4.98 1.04 -2.50
CA SER A 88 6.01 1.96 -2.99
C SER A 88 7.08 1.23 -3.80
N ARG A 89 7.54 0.06 -3.32
CA ARG A 89 8.53 -0.75 -4.05
C ARG A 89 7.99 -1.22 -5.41
N SER A 90 6.74 -1.66 -5.46
CA SER A 90 6.09 -2.07 -6.70
C SER A 90 6.01 -0.93 -7.72
N TYR A 91 5.56 0.27 -7.32
CA TYR A 91 5.51 1.42 -8.24
C TYR A 91 6.90 1.90 -8.67
N ASN A 92 7.90 1.89 -7.78
CA ASN A 92 9.28 2.22 -8.13
C ASN A 92 9.88 1.23 -9.15
N LEU A 93 9.56 -0.05 -9.02
CA LEU A 93 9.95 -1.07 -9.99
C LEU A 93 9.26 -0.84 -11.34
N MET A 94 7.96 -0.56 -11.34
CA MET A 94 7.23 -0.23 -12.57
C MET A 94 7.81 1.00 -13.27
N ALA A 95 8.06 2.08 -12.53
CA ALA A 95 8.68 3.30 -13.06
C ALA A 95 10.04 3.01 -13.70
N THR A 96 10.83 2.16 -13.05
CA THR A 96 12.13 1.71 -13.58
C THR A 96 12.00 0.91 -14.86
N GLU A 97 11.04 -0.02 -14.94
CA GLU A 97 10.82 -0.83 -16.14
C GLU A 97 10.29 0.00 -17.31
N ILE A 98 9.39 0.96 -17.05
CA ILE A 98 8.88 1.88 -18.07
C ILE A 98 9.98 2.82 -18.58
N ARG A 99 10.83 3.36 -17.70
CA ARG A 99 12.01 4.16 -18.11
C ARG A 99 13.00 3.40 -18.99
N LYS A 100 13.07 2.07 -18.84
CA LYS A 100 13.86 1.20 -19.72
C LYS A 100 13.19 0.94 -21.08
N GLY A 101 11.98 1.45 -21.31
CA GLY A 101 11.20 1.25 -22.53
C GLY A 101 10.41 -0.06 -22.56
N ASN A 102 10.24 -0.75 -21.43
CA ASN A 102 9.35 -1.91 -21.38
C ASN A 102 7.89 -1.48 -21.40
N SER A 103 7.04 -2.34 -21.95
CA SER A 103 5.59 -2.14 -21.94
C SER A 103 5.03 -2.08 -20.51
N PHE A 104 3.93 -1.35 -20.34
CA PHE A 104 3.22 -1.24 -19.07
C PHE A 104 2.78 -2.61 -18.55
N ALA A 105 2.24 -3.47 -19.41
CA ALA A 105 1.81 -4.81 -19.02
C ALA A 105 2.97 -5.64 -18.44
N ASN A 106 4.17 -5.53 -19.02
CA ASN A 106 5.36 -6.21 -18.51
C ASN A 106 5.84 -5.60 -17.19
N ALA A 107 5.84 -4.27 -17.08
CA ALA A 107 6.16 -3.57 -15.84
C ALA A 107 5.20 -3.98 -14.70
N LEU A 108 3.88 -4.03 -14.99
CA LEU A 108 2.84 -4.42 -14.05
C LEU A 108 3.04 -5.85 -13.55
N ARG A 109 3.34 -6.81 -14.44
CA ARG A 109 3.64 -8.21 -14.07
C ARG A 109 4.88 -8.33 -13.17
N LYS A 110 5.92 -7.55 -13.46
CA LYS A 110 7.16 -7.54 -12.66
C LYS A 110 7.01 -6.85 -11.31
N SER A 111 6.04 -5.94 -11.18
CA SER A 111 5.83 -5.11 -9.98
C SER A 111 5.61 -5.90 -8.69
N GLY A 112 5.11 -7.14 -8.79
CA GLY A 112 4.73 -7.97 -7.63
C GLY A 112 3.45 -7.50 -6.93
N LEU A 113 2.67 -6.61 -7.55
CA LEU A 113 1.35 -6.21 -7.05
C LEU A 113 0.44 -7.44 -6.93
N LYS A 114 -0.35 -7.49 -5.86
CA LYS A 114 -1.28 -8.62 -5.63
C LYS A 114 -2.61 -8.35 -6.32
N LEU A 115 -2.59 -8.40 -7.65
CA LEU A 115 -3.76 -8.20 -8.50
C LEU A 115 -4.37 -9.55 -8.91
N PRO A 116 -5.70 -9.61 -9.09
CA PRO A 116 -6.34 -10.68 -9.83
C PRO A 116 -5.72 -10.88 -11.22
N ILE A 117 -5.72 -12.12 -11.70
CA ILE A 117 -5.08 -12.50 -12.97
C ILE A 117 -5.65 -11.70 -14.15
N TYR A 118 -6.96 -11.45 -14.17
CA TYR A 118 -7.62 -10.72 -15.27
C TYR A 118 -7.11 -9.28 -15.43
N LEU A 119 -6.67 -8.61 -14.37
CA LEU A 119 -6.16 -7.24 -14.44
C LEU A 119 -4.87 -7.16 -15.26
N TYR A 120 -4.02 -8.19 -15.21
CA TYR A 120 -2.83 -8.25 -16.06
C TYR A 120 -3.16 -8.43 -17.54
N TYR A 121 -4.20 -9.21 -17.85
CA TYR A 121 -4.64 -9.41 -19.23
C TYR A 121 -5.37 -8.18 -19.79
N LEU A 122 -6.16 -7.49 -18.96
CA LEU A 122 -6.79 -6.22 -19.33
C LEU A 122 -5.76 -5.12 -19.57
N ALA A 123 -4.70 -5.06 -18.76
CA ALA A 123 -3.58 -4.15 -18.98
C ALA A 123 -2.90 -4.41 -20.33
N GLU A 124 -2.62 -5.67 -20.66
CA GLU A 124 -2.00 -6.07 -21.93
C GLU A 124 -2.91 -5.77 -23.13
N ALA A 125 -4.18 -6.14 -23.06
CA ALA A 125 -5.15 -5.86 -24.11
C ALA A 125 -5.36 -4.35 -24.31
N GLY A 126 -5.48 -3.59 -23.22
CA GLY A 126 -5.62 -2.14 -23.24
C GLY A 126 -4.40 -1.44 -23.84
N GLU A 127 -3.20 -1.92 -23.54
CA GLU A 127 -1.95 -1.38 -24.11
C GLU A 127 -1.86 -1.68 -25.62
N MET A 128 -2.19 -2.90 -26.07
CA MET A 128 -2.17 -3.27 -27.49
C MET A 128 -3.22 -2.53 -28.32
N THR A 129 -4.40 -2.26 -27.74
CA THR A 129 -5.51 -1.59 -28.43
C THR A 129 -5.49 -0.08 -28.30
N GLY A 130 -4.56 0.48 -27.51
CA GLY A 130 -4.50 1.90 -27.19
C GLY A 130 -5.61 2.38 -26.25
N ASN A 131 -6.39 1.48 -25.65
CA ASN A 131 -7.52 1.79 -24.77
C ASN A 131 -7.24 1.44 -23.30
N LEU A 132 -6.01 1.68 -22.84
CA LEU A 132 -5.52 1.27 -21.52
C LEU A 132 -6.36 1.82 -20.36
N ALA A 133 -6.76 3.09 -20.44
CA ALA A 133 -7.54 3.75 -19.39
C ALA A 133 -8.88 3.03 -19.12
N GLN A 134 -9.64 2.75 -20.19
CA GLN A 134 -10.93 2.06 -20.10
C GLN A 134 -10.75 0.61 -19.62
N SER A 135 -9.80 -0.14 -20.18
CA SER A 135 -9.58 -1.54 -19.78
C SER A 135 -9.17 -1.66 -18.32
N LEU A 136 -8.33 -0.75 -17.81
CA LEU A 136 -8.00 -0.72 -16.40
C LEU A 136 -9.18 -0.28 -15.54
N ARG A 137 -10.00 0.68 -15.98
CA ARG A 137 -11.21 1.08 -15.24
C ARG A 137 -12.15 -0.09 -14.99
N GLU A 138 -12.46 -0.87 -16.03
CA GLU A 138 -13.31 -2.05 -15.91
C GLU A 138 -12.70 -3.08 -14.94
N GLY A 139 -11.39 -3.33 -15.06
CA GLY A 139 -10.69 -4.24 -14.16
C GLY A 139 -10.68 -3.78 -12.70
N VAL A 140 -10.52 -2.47 -12.46
CA VAL A 140 -10.52 -1.89 -11.11
C VAL A 140 -11.91 -1.92 -10.50
N GLN A 141 -12.96 -1.61 -11.27
CA GLN A 141 -14.36 -1.73 -10.82
C GLN A 141 -14.70 -3.16 -10.42
N GLN A 142 -14.28 -4.14 -11.22
CA GLN A 142 -14.47 -5.56 -10.88
C GLN A 142 -13.70 -5.95 -9.61
N PHE A 143 -12.45 -5.51 -9.48
CA PHE A 143 -11.64 -5.79 -8.29
C PHE A 143 -12.22 -5.16 -7.03
N GLU A 144 -12.81 -3.97 -7.15
CA GLU A 144 -13.53 -3.30 -6.08
C GLU A 144 -14.80 -4.03 -5.68
N TYR A 145 -15.61 -4.45 -6.65
CA TYR A 145 -16.80 -5.24 -6.39
C TYR A 145 -16.47 -6.55 -5.63
N GLU A 146 -15.43 -7.26 -6.05
CA GLU A 146 -14.93 -8.44 -5.33
C GLU A 146 -14.46 -8.12 -3.90
N HIS A 147 -13.83 -6.96 -3.70
CA HIS A 147 -13.40 -6.53 -2.38
C HIS A 147 -14.60 -6.25 -1.47
N GLN A 148 -15.59 -5.52 -1.97
CA GLN A 148 -16.82 -5.19 -1.26
C GLN A 148 -17.61 -6.45 -0.88
N LEU A 149 -17.78 -7.38 -1.80
CA LEU A 149 -18.39 -8.69 -1.53
C LEU A 149 -17.68 -9.42 -0.39
N ALA A 150 -16.35 -9.51 -0.43
CA ALA A 150 -15.59 -10.17 0.62
C ALA A 150 -15.73 -9.49 1.99
N GLN A 151 -15.86 -8.16 2.02
CA GLN A 151 -16.13 -7.40 3.24
C GLN A 151 -17.55 -7.64 3.77
N GLU A 152 -18.54 -7.70 2.89
CA GLU A 152 -19.94 -8.00 3.24
C GLU A 152 -20.04 -9.40 3.86
N PHE A 153 -19.44 -10.41 3.24
CA PHE A 153 -19.37 -11.77 3.78
C PHE A 153 -18.72 -11.81 5.17
N ARG A 154 -17.60 -11.10 5.38
CA ARG A 154 -16.95 -11.01 6.69
C ARG A 154 -17.88 -10.38 7.73
N THR A 155 -18.55 -9.30 7.35
CA THR A 155 -19.45 -8.58 8.26
C THR A 155 -20.65 -9.44 8.64
N ALA A 156 -21.27 -10.11 7.67
CA ALA A 156 -22.40 -11.02 7.89
C ALA A 156 -22.05 -12.20 8.81
N LEU A 157 -20.83 -12.75 8.69
CA LEU A 157 -20.36 -13.86 9.53
C LEU A 157 -19.88 -13.44 10.92
N THR A 158 -19.67 -12.15 11.17
CA THR A 158 -19.13 -11.67 12.45
C THR A 158 -20.07 -12.03 13.61
N TYR A 159 -21.38 -11.74 13.50
CA TYR A 159 -22.33 -12.02 14.57
C TYR A 159 -22.53 -13.53 14.84
N PRO A 160 -22.80 -14.39 13.83
CA PRO A 160 -22.89 -15.83 14.03
C PRO A 160 -21.62 -16.42 14.67
N SER A 161 -20.44 -15.96 14.28
CA SER A 161 -19.17 -16.47 14.82
C SER A 161 -19.02 -16.17 16.30
N VAL A 162 -19.38 -14.97 16.74
CA VAL A 162 -19.34 -14.57 18.16
C VAL A 162 -20.30 -15.40 19.00
N LEU A 163 -21.53 -15.61 18.50
CA LEU A 163 -22.54 -16.40 19.19
C LEU A 163 -22.09 -17.86 19.36
N VAL A 164 -21.60 -18.48 18.28
CA VAL A 164 -21.09 -19.85 18.31
C VAL A 164 -19.89 -19.97 19.25
N ALA A 165 -18.94 -19.05 19.20
CA ALA A 165 -17.77 -19.05 20.08
C ALA A 165 -18.17 -18.95 21.56
N THR A 166 -19.14 -18.08 21.88
CA THR A 166 -19.65 -17.92 23.25
C THR A 166 -20.37 -19.18 23.73
N GLY A 167 -21.18 -19.80 22.86
CA GLY A 167 -21.85 -21.07 23.17
C GLY A 167 -20.86 -22.20 23.47
N ILE A 168 -19.83 -22.35 22.63
CA ILE A 168 -18.75 -23.34 22.85
C ILE A 168 -18.02 -23.06 24.16
N ALA A 169 -17.69 -21.80 24.45
CA ALA A 169 -17.03 -21.42 25.70
C ALA A 169 -17.89 -21.76 26.94
N ALA A 170 -19.20 -21.53 26.88
CA ALA A 170 -20.12 -21.88 27.96
C ALA A 170 -20.17 -23.41 28.21
N VAL A 171 -20.25 -24.21 27.14
CA VAL A 171 -20.23 -25.67 27.24
C VAL A 171 -18.92 -26.16 27.88
N ILE A 172 -17.76 -25.65 27.42
CA ILE A 172 -16.46 -25.98 28.00
C ILE A 172 -16.41 -25.61 29.48
N LEU A 173 -16.90 -24.43 29.86
CA LEU A 173 -16.95 -23.98 31.24
C LEU A 173 -17.77 -24.95 32.11
N ILE A 174 -18.92 -25.39 31.62
CA ILE A 174 -19.77 -26.36 32.34
C ILE A 174 -19.01 -27.68 32.56
N PHE A 175 -18.41 -28.26 31.52
CA PHE A 175 -17.74 -29.55 31.63
C PHE A 175 -16.45 -29.49 32.46
N VAL A 176 -15.69 -28.40 32.38
CA VAL A 176 -14.40 -28.26 33.09
C VAL A 176 -14.59 -27.86 34.55
N PHE A 177 -15.56 -26.99 34.86
CA PHE A 177 -15.69 -26.41 36.21
C PHE A 177 -16.96 -26.84 36.95
N VAL A 178 -18.07 -27.06 36.26
CA VAL A 178 -19.36 -27.33 36.90
C VAL A 178 -19.57 -28.82 37.13
N VAL A 179 -19.44 -29.64 36.07
CA VAL A 179 -19.64 -31.09 36.15
C VAL A 179 -18.75 -31.75 37.22
N PRO A 180 -17.44 -31.44 37.33
CA PRO A 180 -16.58 -32.09 38.32
C PRO A 180 -16.97 -31.80 39.78
N LYS A 181 -17.71 -30.72 40.04
CA LYS A 181 -18.18 -30.38 41.40
C LYS A 181 -19.34 -31.26 41.87
N PHE A 182 -20.08 -31.87 40.94
CA PHE A 182 -21.19 -32.77 41.27
C PHE A 182 -20.75 -34.23 41.38
N LEU A 183 -19.61 -34.61 40.81
CA LEU A 183 -19.07 -35.97 40.92
C LEU A 183 -18.94 -36.46 42.39
N PRO A 184 -18.43 -35.68 43.35
CA PRO A 184 -18.28 -36.11 44.74
C PRO A 184 -19.59 -36.23 45.52
N MET A 185 -20.72 -35.78 44.96
CA MET A 185 -22.05 -35.89 45.59
C MET A 185 -22.79 -37.18 45.22
N LEU A 186 -22.26 -37.94 44.26
CA LEU A 186 -22.86 -39.17 43.75
C LEU A 186 -22.31 -40.44 44.44
N ASP A 187 -21.28 -40.29 45.29
CA ASP A 187 -20.76 -41.31 46.21
C ASP A 187 -21.24 -41.05 47.64
#